data_AF-A0A7H2BB61-F1
#
_entry.id   AF-A0A7H2BB61-F1
#
_cell.length_a   1.000
_cell.length_b   1.000
_cell.length_c   1.000
_cell.angle_alpha   90.00
_cell.angle_beta   90.00
_cell.angle_gamma   90.00
#
_symmetry.space_group_name_H-M   'P 1'
#
loop_
_entity.id
_entity.type
_entity.pdbx_description
1 polymer ?
#
loop_
_entity_poly.entity_id
_entity_poly.type
_entity_poly.pdbx_seq_one_letter_code
_entity_poly.pdbx_strand_id
1 'polypeptide(L)' 'MERKNIQAQQTTHTAQEQEHVELAQKTTETNQELLTNVDDILAEIDGVLEENAEDFVKGFVQKGGQ' A
#
# COMPACT_ATOMS: atom_id res chain seq x y z
N MET A 1 48.22 -11.51 11.41
CA MET A 1 47.16 -12.03 10.53
C MET A 1 45.75 -11.64 11.00
N GLU A 2 45.48 -11.54 12.31
CA GLU A 2 44.17 -11.15 12.88
C GLU A 2 43.55 -9.84 12.36
N ARG A 3 44.34 -8.76 12.19
CA ARG A 3 43.80 -7.46 11.75
C ARG A 3 43.15 -7.49 10.36
N LYS A 4 43.64 -8.36 9.47
CA LYS A 4 43.06 -8.52 8.11
C LYS A 4 41.72 -9.27 8.15
N ASN A 5 41.51 -10.15 9.13
CA ASN A 5 40.27 -10.92 9.27
C ASN A 5 39.13 -10.06 9.86
N ILE A 6 39.45 -9.19 10.81
CA ILE A 6 38.50 -8.26 11.43
C ILE A 6 38.01 -7.21 10.42
N GLN A 7 38.91 -6.68 9.59
CA GLN A 7 38.52 -5.70 8.57
C GLN A 7 37.65 -6.31 7.46
N ALA A 8 37.91 -7.57 7.07
CA ALA A 8 37.06 -8.31 6.15
C ALA A 8 35.65 -8.56 6.72
N GLN A 9 35.54 -8.93 8.01
CA GLN A 9 34.25 -9.09 8.69
C GLN A 9 33.46 -7.77 8.83
N GLN A 10 34.13 -6.65 9.09
CA GLN A 10 33.47 -5.34 9.16
C GLN A 10 32.93 -4.90 7.80
N THR A 11 33.68 -5.13 6.71
CA THR A 11 33.21 -4.81 5.36
C THR A 11 32.00 -5.65 4.94
N THR A 12 31.97 -6.94 5.29
CA THR A 12 30.81 -7.79 4.97
C THR A 12 29.57 -7.38 5.77
N HIS A 13 29.74 -7.06 7.06
CA HIS A 13 28.61 -6.65 7.90
C HIS A 13 27.98 -5.34 7.43
N THR A 14 28.82 -4.37 7.05
CA THR A 14 28.35 -3.07 6.54
C THR A 14 27.56 -3.23 5.23
N ALA A 15 28.03 -4.08 4.31
CA ALA A 15 27.33 -4.34 3.05
C ALA A 15 25.96 -5.01 3.27
N GLN A 16 25.88 -5.96 4.21
CA GLN A 16 24.61 -6.62 4.57
C GLN A 16 23.61 -5.65 5.21
N GLU A 17 24.09 -4.71 6.04
CA GLU A 17 23.26 -3.70 6.68
C GLU A 17 22.72 -2.69 5.66
N GLN A 18 23.53 -2.30 4.66
CA GLN A 18 23.10 -1.48 3.54
C GLN A 18 22.02 -2.16 2.69
N GLU A 19 22.21 -3.45 2.36
CA GLU A 19 21.23 -4.24 1.61
C GLU A 19 19.90 -4.37 2.38
N HIS A 20 19.96 -4.55 3.70
CA HIS A 20 18.76 -4.62 4.56
C HIS A 20 18.00 -3.29 4.61
N VAL A 21 18.72 -2.16 4.68
CA VAL A 21 18.10 -0.82 4.65
C VAL A 21 17.44 -0.56 3.29
N GLU A 22 18.08 -0.91 2.19
CA GLU A 22 17.52 -0.75 0.84
C GLU A 22 16.24 -1.58 0.65
N LEU A 23 16.24 -2.83 1.13
CA LEU A 23 15.08 -3.71 1.07
C LEU A 23 13.90 -3.17 1.91
N ALA A 24 14.19 -2.62 3.09
CA ALA A 24 13.19 -2.03 3.97
C ALA A 24 12.60 -0.75 3.37
N GLN A 25 13.42 0.08 2.71
CA GLN A 25 12.98 1.27 1.99
C GLN A 25 12.05 0.92 0.83
N LYS A 26 12.46 -0.02 -0.04
CA LYS A 26 11.65 -0.50 -1.15
C LYS A 26 10.29 -1.05 -0.69
N THR A 27 10.28 -1.82 0.40
CA THR A 27 9.04 -2.33 1.00
C THR A 27 8.13 -1.20 1.47
N THR A 28 8.71 -0.17 2.08
CA THR A 28 8.00 1.01 2.57
C THR A 28 7.37 1.81 1.41
N GLU A 29 8.11 1.99 0.31
CA GLU A 29 7.62 2.65 -0.91
C GLU A 29 6.46 1.87 -1.53
N THR A 30 6.60 0.56 -1.71
CA THR A 30 5.52 -0.29 -2.23
C THR A 30 4.26 -0.23 -1.35
N ASN A 31 4.42 -0.22 -0.02
CA ASN A 31 3.28 -0.09 0.88
C ASN A 31 2.57 1.27 0.76
N GLN A 32 3.31 2.36 0.55
CA GLN A 32 2.72 3.68 0.36
C GLN A 32 1.93 3.78 -0.95
N GLU A 33 2.46 3.19 -2.03
CA GLU A 33 1.74 3.08 -3.30
C GLU A 33 0.46 2.26 -3.15
N LEU A 34 0.52 1.13 -2.45
CA LEU A 34 -0.66 0.30 -2.16
C LEU A 34 -1.71 1.05 -1.34
N LEU A 35 -1.31 1.82 -0.32
CA LEU A 35 -2.25 2.63 0.47
C LEU A 35 -2.95 3.67 -0.39
N THR A 36 -2.20 4.37 -1.25
CA THR A 36 -2.78 5.36 -2.18
C THR A 36 -3.79 4.72 -3.11
N ASN A 37 -3.44 3.57 -3.70
CA ASN A 37 -4.35 2.83 -4.58
C ASN A 37 -5.61 2.34 -3.84
N VAL A 38 -5.49 1.98 -2.56
CA VAL A 38 -6.65 1.59 -1.74
C VAL A 38 -7.57 2.79 -1.51
N ASP A 39 -7.03 3.96 -1.17
CA ASP A 39 -7.83 5.17 -0.99
C ASP A 39 -8.57 5.57 -2.27
N ASP A 40 -7.90 5.46 -3.43
CA ASP A 40 -8.52 5.72 -4.74
C ASP A 40 -9.68 4.75 -5.03
N ILE A 41 -9.51 3.46 -4.73
CA ILE A 41 -10.57 2.44 -4.89
C ILE A 41 -11.73 2.72 -3.94
N LEU A 42 -11.46 3.14 -2.70
CA LEU A 42 -12.52 3.47 -1.73
C LEU A 42 -13.34 4.67 -2.20
N ALA A 43 -12.70 5.70 -2.76
CA ALA A 43 -13.40 6.83 -3.34
C ALA A 43 -14.27 6.43 -4.56
N GLU A 44 -13.80 5.50 -5.39
CA GLU A 44 -14.59 4.93 -6.49
C GLU A 44 -15.82 4.16 -5.96
N ILE A 45 -15.63 3.32 -4.94
CA ILE A 45 -16.72 2.57 -4.31
C ILE A 45 -17.79 3.53 -3.76
N ASP A 46 -17.39 4.59 -3.07
CA ASP A 46 -18.34 5.59 -2.54
C ASP A 46 -19.17 6.23 -3.65
N GLY A 47 -18.55 6.58 -4.79
CA GLY A 47 -19.26 7.11 -5.96
C GLY A 47 -20.27 6.12 -6.56
N VAL A 48 -19.87 4.85 -6.73
CA VAL A 48 -20.77 3.79 -7.22
C VAL A 48 -21.92 3.54 -6.25
N LEU A 49 -21.66 3.59 -4.94
CA LEU A 49 -22.70 3.44 -3.92
C LEU A 49 -23.68 4.61 -3.93
N GLU A 50 -23.22 5.84 -4.18
CA GLU A 50 -24.09 7.01 -4.33
C GLU A 50 -25.01 6.88 -5.55
N GLU A 51 -24.45 6.55 -6.72
CA GLU A 51 -25.23 6.29 -7.94
C GLU A 51 -26.25 5.15 -7.73
N ASN A 52 -25.80 4.03 -7.14
CA ASN A 52 -26.66 2.89 -6.86
C ASN A 52 -27.79 3.24 -5.88
N ALA A 53 -27.49 4.04 -4.85
CA ALA A 53 -28.47 4.48 -3.87
C ALA A 53 -29.50 5.43 -4.49
N GLU A 54 -29.09 6.35 -5.36
CA GLU A 54 -30.00 7.24 -6.08
C GLU A 54 -30.98 6.43 -6.93
N ASP A 55 -30.47 5.46 -7.69
CA ASP A 55 -31.29 4.58 -8.51
C ASP A 55 -32.23 3.71 -7.68
N PHE A 56 -31.78 3.22 -6.53
CA PHE A 56 -32.61 2.46 -5.60
C PHE A 56 -33.80 3.28 -5.10
N VAL A 57 -33.57 4.53 -4.66
CA VAL A 57 -34.63 5.44 -4.18
C VAL A 57 -35.59 5.79 -5.31
N LYS A 58 -35.10 6.14 -6.49
CA LYS A 58 -35.95 6.42 -7.66
C LYS A 58 -36.83 5.23 -8.02
N GLY A 59 -36.25 4.04 -8.07
CA GLY A 59 -36.96 2.81 -8.37
C GLY A 59 -38.00 2.45 -7.29
N PHE A 60 -37.70 2.69 -6.02
CA PHE A 60 -38.62 2.47 -4.91
C PHE A 60 -39.84 3.39 -4.98
N VAL A 61 -39.63 4.69 -5.25
CA VAL A 61 -40.72 5.67 -5.38
C VAL A 61 -41.58 5.38 -6.62
N GLN A 62 -40.96 5.07 -7.76
CA GLN A 62 -41.69 4.77 -9.00
C GLN A 62 -42.55 3.51 -8.93
N LYS A 63 -42.10 2.50 -8.17
CA LYS A 63 -42.88 1.27 -7.94
C LYS A 63 -44.06 1.47 -6.98
N GLY A 64 -44.32 2.71 -6.55
CA GLY A 64 -45.36 3.02 -5.58
C GLY A 64 -45.01 2.38 -4.25
N GLY A 65 -43.87 2.80 -3.67
CA GLY A 65 -43.36 2.32 -2.39
C GLY A 65 -44.49 1.95 -1.44
N GLN A 66 -44.44 0.72 -0.92
CA GLN A 66 -45.53 0.09 -0.16
C GLN A 66 -46.18 1.02 0.88
#